data_AF-A0A1H0BZ59-F1
#
_entry.id   AF-A0A1H0BZ59-F1
#
_cell.length_a   1.000
_cell.length_b   1.000
_cell.length_c   1.000
_cell.angle_alpha   90.00
_cell.angle_beta   90.00
_cell.angle_gamma   90.00
#
_symmetry.space_group_name_H-M   'P 1'
#
loop_
_entity.id
_entity.type
_entity.pdbx_description
1 polymer ?
#
loop_
_entity_poly.entity_id
_entity_poly.type
_entity_poly.pdbx_seq_one_letter_code
_entity_poly.pdbx_strand_id
1 'polypeptide(L)' 'MNTASHRHKTGERVTESGHYIDVDGGHVVLQAGETFPNCSKTGKATTWKHESV' A
#
# COMPACT_ATOMS: atom_id res chain seq x y z
N MET A 1 17.92 12.05 -7.45
CA MET A 1 16.78 11.94 -8.38
C MET A 1 16.42 10.48 -8.51
N ASN A 2 15.41 9.98 -7.79
CA ASN A 2 14.78 8.69 -8.07
C ASN A 2 13.53 8.51 -7.19
N THR A 3 12.41 9.16 -7.55
CA THR A 3 11.11 8.92 -6.88
C THR A 3 10.50 7.64 -7.45
N ALA A 4 11.18 6.52 -7.23
CA ALA A 4 10.80 5.23 -7.79
C ALA A 4 9.56 4.70 -7.05
N SER A 5 8.39 5.03 -7.58
CA SER A 5 7.20 4.18 -7.54
C SER A 5 6.83 3.53 -6.20
N HIS A 6 6.69 4.32 -5.12
CA HIS A 6 6.08 3.86 -3.86
C HIS A 6 4.55 3.60 -3.98
N ARG A 7 4.03 3.33 -5.18
CA ARG A 7 2.61 3.05 -5.45
C ARG A 7 2.48 1.57 -5.79
N HIS A 8 1.69 0.86 -5.01
CA HIS A 8 1.44 -0.57 -5.12
C HIS A 8 -0.05 -0.82 -5.31
N LYS A 9 -0.44 -1.82 -6.09
CA LYS A 9 -1.83 -2.22 -6.28
C LYS A 9 -2.20 -3.33 -5.32
N THR A 10 -3.49 -3.41 -4.98
CA THR A 10 -4.05 -4.59 -4.31
C THR A 10 -3.66 -5.88 -5.05
N GLY A 11 -3.22 -6.89 -4.30
CA GLY A 11 -2.75 -8.16 -4.84
C GLY A 11 -1.25 -8.20 -5.16
N GLU A 12 -0.55 -7.06 -5.14
CA GLU A 12 0.92 -7.06 -5.25
C GLU A 12 1.57 -7.52 -3.94
N ARG A 13 2.77 -8.07 -4.04
CA ARG A 13 3.57 -8.41 -2.85
C ARG A 13 4.22 -7.16 -2.30
N VAL A 14 4.13 -7.03 -0.98
CA VAL A 14 4.74 -5.97 -0.20
C VAL A 14 6.25 -6.20 -0.20
N THR A 15 7.00 -5.23 -0.69
CA THR A 15 8.47 -5.30 -0.74
C THR A 15 9.12 -4.71 0.50
N GLU A 16 8.45 -3.78 1.17
CA GLU A 16 8.95 -3.05 2.33
C GLU A 16 7.93 -3.11 3.45
N SER A 17 8.37 -3.41 4.67
CA SER A 17 7.47 -3.38 5.83
C SER A 17 7.24 -1.94 6.26
N GLY A 18 5.99 -1.54 6.47
CA GLY A 18 5.69 -0.19 6.91
C GLY A 18 4.21 0.17 6.87
N HIS A 19 3.95 1.46 7.02
CA HIS A 19 2.62 2.03 6.94
C HIS A 19 2.31 2.40 5.50
N TYR A 20 1.15 1.97 5.04
CA TYR A 20 0.65 2.24 3.71
C TYR A 20 -0.68 2.96 3.80
N ILE A 21 -0.84 4.00 2.97
CA ILE A 21 -2.06 4.77 2.84
C ILE A 21 -2.64 4.56 1.44
N ASP A 22 -3.93 4.24 1.35
CA ASP A 22 -4.61 4.17 0.06
C ASP A 22 -5.13 5.53 -0.41
N VAL A 23 -5.61 5.60 -1.65
CA VAL A 23 -6.13 6.86 -2.24
C VAL A 23 -7.33 7.44 -1.48
N ASP A 24 -8.07 6.64 -0.73
CA ASP A 24 -9.20 7.05 0.11
C ASP A 24 -8.75 7.56 1.50
N GLY A 25 -7.46 7.46 1.82
CA GLY A 25 -6.89 7.82 3.12
C GLY A 25 -7.00 6.72 4.18
N GLY A 26 -7.23 5.47 3.79
CA GLY A 26 -7.18 4.32 4.69
C GLY A 26 -5.73 3.90 4.94
N HIS A 27 -5.40 3.67 6.21
CA HIS A 27 -4.08 3.23 6.63
C HIS A 27 -4.06 1.72 6.90
N VAL A 28 -2.98 1.06 6.50
CA VAL A 28 -2.71 -0.35 6.80
C VAL A 28 -1.22 -0.52 7.11
N VAL A 29 -0.92 -1.40 8.06
CA VAL A 29 0.44 -1.83 8.34
C VAL A 29 0.66 -3.14 7.62
N LEU A 30 1.67 -3.17 6.75
CA LEU A 30 2.02 -4.36 5.97
C LEU A 30 3.48 -4.72 6.23
N GLN A 31 3.77 -6.01 6.16
CA GLN A 31 5.12 -6.52 6.29
C GLN A 31 5.64 -7.00 4.93
N ALA A 32 6.94 -6.86 4.69
CA ALA A 32 7.58 -7.37 3.49
C ALA A 32 7.29 -8.88 3.34
N GLY A 33 6.79 -9.27 2.18
CA GLY A 33 6.33 -10.62 1.88
C GLY A 33 4.80 -10.80 1.96
N GLU A 34 4.08 -9.91 2.63
CA GLU A 34 2.62 -9.86 2.62
C GLU A 34 2.09 -9.43 1.25
N THR A 35 0.75 -9.42 1.10
CA THR A 35 0.09 -8.95 -0.11
C THR A 35 -0.77 -7.73 0.21
N PHE A 36 -0.74 -6.73 -0.66
CA PHE A 36 -1.57 -5.53 -0.48
C PHE A 36 -3.06 -5.90 -0.48
N PRO A 37 -3.81 -5.59 0.59
CA PRO A 37 -5.22 -5.94 0.67
C PRO A 37 -6.09 -5.03 -0.21
N ASN A 38 -7.38 -5.35 -0.31
CA ASN A 38 -8.36 -4.40 -0.86
C ASN A 38 -8.51 -3.19 0.08
N CYS A 39 -9.01 -2.07 -0.46
CA CYS A 39 -9.33 -0.88 0.34
C CYS A 39 -10.26 -1.25 1.50
N SER A 40 -9.86 -0.99 2.75
CA SER A 40 -10.66 -1.35 3.94
C SER A 40 -12.03 -0.66 3.99
N LYS A 41 -12.17 0.48 3.30
CA LYS A 41 -13.42 1.27 3.24
C LYS A 41 -14.43 0.69 2.25
N THR A 42 -13.97 0.31 1.07
CA THR A 42 -14.85 -0.05 -0.06
C THR A 42 -14.79 -1.54 -0.42
N GLY A 43 -13.81 -2.27 0.08
CA GLY A 43 -13.54 -3.67 -0.27
C GLY A 43 -13.06 -3.87 -1.71
N LYS A 44 -12.75 -2.79 -2.44
CA LYS A 44 -12.32 -2.86 -3.85
C LYS A 44 -10.80 -2.77 -4.00
N ALA A 45 -10.30 -3.23 -5.14
CA ALA A 45 -8.90 -3.07 -5.50
C ALA A 45 -8.54 -1.58 -5.53
N THR A 46 -7.48 -1.23 -4.81
CA THR A 46 -7.00 0.15 -4.66
C THR A 46 -5.51 0.24 -4.92
N THR A 47 -5.01 1.48 -4.88
CA THR A 47 -3.57 1.76 -4.91
C THR A 47 -3.13 2.21 -3.53
N TRP A 48 -2.14 1.52 -3.00
CA TRP A 48 -1.47 1.80 -1.75
C TRP A 48 -0.21 2.61 -2.02
N LYS A 49 0.04 3.59 -1.16
CA LYS A 49 1.24 4.39 -1.16
C LYS A 49 1.95 4.22 0.17
N HIS A 50 3.27 4.07 0.14
CA HIS A 50 4.03 4.06 1.38
C HIS A 50 3.95 5.43 2.06
N GLU A 51 3.53 5.45 3.33
CA GLU A 51 3.55 6.63 4.19
C GLU A 51 4.97 6.83 4.70
N SER A 52 5.88 7.22 3.82
CA SER A 52 7.21 7.68 4.23
C SER A 52 7.05 9.08 4.84
N VAL A 53 7.27 9.17 6.15
CA VAL A 53 7.58 10.42 6.87
C VAL A 53 8.81 11.12 6.30
#